data_AF-Q6WQ22-F1
#
_entry.id   AF-Q6WQ22-F1
#
_cell.length_a   1.000
_cell.length_b   1.000
_cell.length_c   1.000
_cell.angle_alpha   90.00
_cell.angle_beta   90.00
_cell.angle_gamma   90.00
#
_symmetry.space_group_name_H-M   'P 1'
#
loop_
_entity.id
_entity.type
_entity.pdbx_description
1 polymer ?
#
loop_
_entity_poly.entity_id
_entity_poly.type
_entity_poly.pdbx_seq_one_letter_code
_entity_poly.pdbx_strand_id
1 'polypeptide(L)'
;IRISHTLYDLDKIIELNGGQPPLTYKRFQTLISKMEPLEIPVETITSEVMEKCTTPLSDDHDEKYGVPSLEELGFDTDGLPSAVWPGGETEALTRLERHLERKAWVANFERPRMNANSLLASPTGLSPYLRFGCLSCRLFYFKLTDLYKKVKKNSSPPLSL
;
A
#
# COMPACT_ATOMS: atom_id res chain seq x y z
N ILE A 1 16.16 -9.44 9.19
CA ILE A 1 15.59 -8.43 8.27
C ILE A 1 14.11 -8.28 8.63
N ARG A 2 13.57 -7.07 8.77
CA ARG A 2 12.13 -6.85 9.01
C ARG A 2 11.42 -6.67 7.66
N ILE A 3 10.34 -7.43 7.44
CA ILE A 3 9.56 -7.42 6.19
C ILE A 3 8.40 -6.45 6.35
N SER A 4 8.22 -5.51 5.42
CA SER A 4 7.14 -4.51 5.44
C SER A 4 6.45 -4.28 4.08
N HIS A 5 7.04 -4.74 2.98
CA HIS A 5 6.47 -4.58 1.64
C HIS A 5 5.41 -5.65 1.30
N THR A 6 5.33 -6.71 2.10
CA THR A 6 4.30 -7.75 2.03
C THR A 6 3.62 -7.91 3.39
N LEU A 7 2.40 -8.46 3.39
CA LEU A 7 1.68 -8.74 4.63
C LEU A 7 2.44 -9.77 5.47
N TYR A 8 2.80 -10.89 4.85
CA TYR A 8 3.48 -12.03 5.46
C TYR A 8 4.90 -12.18 4.94
N ASP A 9 5.69 -12.94 5.72
CA ASP A 9 6.96 -13.48 5.28
C ASP A 9 6.74 -14.58 4.23
N LEU A 10 7.28 -14.38 3.02
CA LEU A 10 7.09 -15.29 1.89
C LEU A 10 7.82 -16.61 2.10
N ASP A 11 8.96 -16.60 2.78
CA ASP A 11 9.75 -17.81 3.02
C ASP A 11 8.98 -18.75 3.95
N LYS A 12 8.34 -18.21 4.99
CA LYS A 12 7.46 -18.99 5.87
C LYS A 12 6.28 -19.63 5.13
N ILE A 13 5.72 -18.95 4.12
CA ILE A 13 4.63 -19.52 3.31
C ILE A 13 5.13 -20.70 2.47
N ILE A 14 6.33 -20.58 1.90
CA ILE A 14 6.97 -21.62 1.09
C ILE A 14 7.31 -22.83 1.97
N GLU A 15 7.88 -22.60 3.15
CA GLU A 15 8.18 -23.64 4.15
C GLU A 15 6.91 -24.40 4.57
N LEU A 16 5.84 -23.68 4.92
CA LEU A 16 4.54 -24.26 5.26
C LEU A 16 3.92 -25.08 4.12
N ASN A 17 4.33 -24.83 2.89
CA ASN A 17 3.88 -25.58 1.71
C ASN A 17 4.89 -26.64 1.25
N GLY A 18 5.83 -27.06 2.11
CA GLY A 18 6.79 -28.13 1.82
C GLY A 18 7.95 -27.69 0.95
N GLY A 19 8.39 -26.43 1.06
CA GLY A 19 9.52 -25.90 0.33
C GLY A 19 9.21 -25.47 -1.11
N GLN A 20 7.93 -25.33 -1.47
CA GLN A 20 7.49 -24.90 -2.80
C GLN A 20 6.41 -23.80 -2.71
N PRO A 21 6.40 -22.81 -3.61
CA PRO A 21 5.34 -21.81 -3.63
C PRO A 21 3.98 -22.44 -3.98
N PRO A 22 2.87 -22.00 -3.37
CA PRO A 22 1.55 -22.50 -3.73
C PRO A 22 1.16 -22.06 -5.15
N LEU A 23 0.84 -23.02 -6.01
CA LEU A 23 0.53 -22.78 -7.43
C LEU A 23 -0.91 -22.34 -7.69
N THR A 24 -1.77 -22.34 -6.67
CA THR A 24 -3.16 -21.89 -6.79
C THR A 24 -3.52 -20.91 -5.69
N TYR A 25 -4.36 -19.94 -6.01
CA TYR A 25 -4.81 -18.94 -5.04
C TYR A 25 -5.56 -19.59 -3.86
N LYS A 26 -6.38 -20.63 -4.10
CA LYS A 26 -7.07 -21.36 -3.04
C LYS A 26 -6.11 -22.06 -2.08
N ARG A 27 -5.02 -22.65 -2.61
CA ARG A 27 -3.97 -23.24 -1.77
C ARG A 27 -3.26 -22.17 -0.95
N PHE A 28 -2.93 -21.04 -1.57
CA PHE A 28 -2.36 -19.89 -0.87
C PHE A 28 -3.26 -19.42 0.28
N GLN A 29 -4.55 -19.20 0.05
CA GLN A 29 -5.50 -18.82 1.11
C GLN A 29 -5.56 -19.85 2.25
N THR A 30 -5.49 -21.14 1.93
CA THR A 30 -5.49 -22.23 2.93
C THR A 30 -4.22 -22.25 3.79
N LEU A 31 -3.09 -21.79 3.25
CA LEU A 31 -1.84 -21.66 4.00
C LEU A 31 -1.90 -20.43 4.90
N ILE A 32 -2.30 -19.29 4.35
CA ILE A 32 -2.44 -18.03 5.11
C ILE A 32 -3.41 -18.19 6.29
N SER A 33 -4.51 -18.93 6.14
CA SER A 33 -5.47 -19.16 7.22
C SER A 33 -4.90 -19.92 8.42
N LYS A 34 -3.74 -20.56 8.27
CA LYS A 34 -3.03 -21.31 9.32
C LYS A 34 -1.86 -20.54 9.90
N MET A 35 -1.52 -19.38 9.33
CA MET A 35 -0.43 -18.54 9.81
C MET A 35 -0.87 -17.72 11.02
N GLU A 36 0.10 -17.23 11.76
CA GLU A 36 -0.13 -16.29 12.85
C GLU A 36 -0.79 -15.00 12.35
N PRO A 37 -1.61 -14.34 13.18
CA PRO A 37 -2.18 -13.04 12.85
C PRO A 37 -1.11 -12.03 12.47
N LEU A 38 -1.45 -11.14 11.54
CA LEU A 38 -0.55 -10.07 11.12
C LEU A 38 -0.19 -9.15 12.30
N GLU A 39 1.08 -8.77 12.36
CA GLU A 39 1.52 -7.69 13.24
C GLU A 39 0.90 -6.36 12.78
N ILE A 40 0.48 -5.54 13.74
CA ILE A 40 -0.02 -4.20 13.46
C ILE A 40 1.07 -3.35 12.77
N PRO A 41 0.70 -2.41 11.90
CA PRO A 41 1.65 -1.49 11.29
C PRO A 41 2.40 -0.74 12.39
N VAL A 42 3.71 -0.58 12.22
CA VAL A 42 4.53 0.24 13.12
C VAL A 42 4.06 1.70 13.08
N GLU A 43 4.29 2.40 14.18
CA GLU A 43 3.93 3.82 14.30
C GLU A 43 4.70 4.69 13.31
N THR A 44 4.06 5.76 12.86
CA THR A 44 4.69 6.78 12.02
C THR A 44 5.83 7.44 12.79
N ILE A 45 6.94 7.72 12.11
CA ILE A 45 8.06 8.45 12.70
C ILE A 45 7.60 9.88 12.98
N THR A 46 7.70 10.29 14.24
CA THR A 46 7.40 11.66 14.67
C THR A 46 8.68 12.42 15.01
N SER A 47 8.55 13.74 15.19
CA SER A 47 9.68 14.58 15.61
C SER A 47 10.26 14.13 16.96
N GLU A 48 9.41 13.64 17.87
CA GLU A 48 9.85 13.10 19.17
C GLU A 48 10.69 11.83 19.02
N VAL A 49 10.34 10.95 18.08
CA VAL A 49 11.14 9.76 17.76
C VAL A 49 12.51 10.15 17.19
N MET A 50 12.56 11.24 16.42
CA MET A 50 13.77 11.74 15.78
C MET A 50 14.62 12.65 16.68
N GLU A 51 14.17 13.03 17.88
CA GLU A 51 14.82 14.04 18.73
C GLU A 51 16.32 13.77 18.98
N LYS A 52 16.69 12.49 19.13
CA LYS A 52 18.08 12.06 19.37
C LYS A 52 18.86 11.75 18.09
N CYS A 53 18.22 11.85 16.93
CA CYS A 53 18.78 11.56 15.63
C CYS A 53 19.04 12.86 14.88
N THR A 54 20.31 13.14 14.57
CA THR A 54 20.68 14.31 13.77
C THR A 54 20.98 13.90 12.34
N THR A 55 20.50 14.70 11.38
CA THR A 55 20.86 14.55 9.96
C THR A 55 21.68 15.78 9.58
N PRO A 56 23.01 15.69 9.51
CA PRO A 56 23.84 16.83 9.13
C PRO A 56 23.56 17.21 7.67
N LEU A 57 23.27 18.49 7.45
CA LEU A 57 23.01 19.09 6.15
C LEU A 57 24.04 20.20 5.91
N SER A 58 24.45 20.34 4.66
CA SER A 58 25.33 21.41 4.18
C SER A 58 24.62 22.23 3.12
N ASP A 59 25.09 23.46 2.89
CA ASP A 59 24.46 24.39 1.93
C ASP A 59 24.48 23.87 0.49
N ASP A 60 25.41 22.96 0.17
CA ASP A 60 25.55 22.29 -1.13
C ASP A 60 24.82 20.93 -1.20
N HIS A 61 23.85 20.69 -0.30
CA HIS A 61 23.10 19.43 -0.25
C HIS A 61 22.40 19.11 -1.57
N ASP A 62 21.66 20.06 -2.12
CA ASP A 62 20.85 19.83 -3.33
C ASP A 62 21.73 19.54 -4.56
N GLU A 63 22.92 20.18 -4.64
CA GLU A 63 23.89 19.93 -5.71
C GLU A 63 24.44 18.50 -5.69
N LYS A 64 24.53 17.88 -4.50
CA LYS A 64 25.13 16.55 -4.29
C LYS A 64 24.11 15.42 -4.17
N TYR A 65 22.95 15.69 -3.57
CA TYR A 65 21.99 14.68 -3.12
C TYR A 65 20.53 15.03 -3.45
N GLY A 66 20.29 16.15 -4.13
CA GLY A 66 18.96 16.56 -4.57
C GLY A 66 18.31 15.51 -5.47
N VAL A 67 16.98 15.49 -5.48
CA VAL A 67 16.22 14.62 -6.39
C VAL A 67 16.25 15.25 -7.79
N PRO A 68 16.77 14.55 -8.82
CA PRO A 68 16.93 15.13 -10.14
C PRO A 68 15.58 15.29 -10.86
N SER A 69 15.50 16.29 -11.72
CA SER A 69 14.38 16.46 -12.66
C SER A 69 14.44 15.46 -13.82
N LEU A 70 13.38 15.39 -14.61
CA LEU A 70 13.38 14.54 -15.83
C LEU A 70 14.35 15.10 -16.89
N GLU A 71 14.44 16.42 -16.99
CA GLU A 71 15.34 17.12 -17.91
C GLU A 71 16.81 16.89 -17.54
N GLU A 72 17.13 16.88 -16.23
CA GLU A 72 18.48 16.55 -15.73
C GLU A 72 18.85 15.08 -16.00
N LEU A 73 17.86 14.20 -16.05
CA LEU A 73 18.03 12.81 -16.49
C LEU A 73 18.09 12.65 -18.03
N GLY A 74 17.97 13.74 -18.78
CA GLY A 74 18.07 13.76 -20.24
C GLY A 74 16.78 13.46 -21.00
N PHE A 75 15.61 13.56 -20.34
CA PHE A 75 14.31 13.41 -21.00
C PHE A 75 13.78 14.75 -21.52
N ASP A 76 13.20 14.72 -22.71
CA ASP A 76 12.39 15.81 -23.23
C ASP A 76 11.00 15.78 -22.58
N THR A 77 10.61 16.88 -21.92
CA THR A 77 9.34 17.01 -21.20
C THR A 77 8.32 17.84 -21.97
N ASP A 78 8.66 18.31 -23.17
CA ASP A 78 7.73 19.08 -24.00
C ASP A 78 6.49 18.26 -24.35
N GLY A 79 5.32 18.84 -24.05
CA GLY A 79 4.03 18.21 -24.31
C GLY A 79 3.61 17.11 -23.33
N LEU A 80 4.39 16.85 -22.26
CA LEU A 80 3.95 15.95 -21.21
C LEU A 80 2.72 16.51 -20.46
N PRO A 81 1.60 15.77 -20.39
CA PRO A 81 0.46 16.21 -19.61
C PRO A 81 0.74 16.07 -18.11
N SER A 82 -0.04 16.78 -17.29
CA SER A 82 0.00 16.60 -15.84
C SER A 82 -0.26 15.14 -15.45
N ALA A 83 0.51 14.66 -14.47
CA ALA A 83 0.45 13.28 -14.02
C ALA A 83 -0.93 12.94 -13.44
N VAL A 84 -1.62 11.99 -14.08
CA VAL A 84 -2.91 11.45 -13.60
C VAL A 84 -2.76 10.73 -12.25
N TRP A 85 -1.57 10.19 -12.00
CA TRP A 85 -1.16 9.51 -10.77
C TRP A 85 0.06 10.22 -10.19
N PRO A 86 -0.13 11.31 -9.44
CA PRO A 86 0.97 11.95 -8.70
C PRO A 86 1.62 10.93 -7.75
N GLY A 87 2.94 10.98 -7.62
CA GLY A 87 3.68 10.09 -6.70
C GLY A 87 3.61 10.54 -5.24
N GLY A 88 4.15 9.71 -4.35
CA GLY A 88 4.43 10.08 -2.95
C GLY A 88 3.45 9.54 -1.91
N GLU A 89 3.91 9.51 -0.66
CA GLU A 89 3.14 9.04 0.50
C GLU A 89 1.91 9.91 0.79
N THR A 90 2.05 11.24 0.69
CA THR A 90 0.96 12.19 0.94
C THR A 90 -0.25 11.92 0.03
N GLU A 91 -0.02 11.73 -1.26
CA GLU A 91 -1.08 11.39 -2.22
C GLU A 91 -1.64 9.99 -1.93
N ALA A 92 -0.79 9.03 -1.57
CA ALA A 92 -1.20 7.68 -1.23
C ALA A 92 -2.18 7.62 -0.05
N LEU A 93 -1.88 8.35 1.04
CA LEU A 93 -2.72 8.45 2.22
C LEU A 93 -4.03 9.20 1.92
N THR A 94 -3.96 10.28 1.14
CA THR A 94 -5.15 11.02 0.68
C THR A 94 -6.09 10.12 -0.13
N ARG A 95 -5.55 9.32 -1.05
CA ARG A 95 -6.35 8.38 -1.84
C ARG A 95 -6.87 7.21 -1.01
N LEU A 96 -6.13 6.77 0.02
CA LEU A 96 -6.58 5.73 0.94
C LEU A 96 -7.84 6.18 1.67
N GLU A 97 -7.88 7.40 2.20
CA GLU A 97 -9.07 7.93 2.89
C GLU A 97 -10.28 7.94 1.95
N ARG A 98 -10.15 8.53 0.76
CA ARG A 98 -11.20 8.53 -0.27
C ARG A 98 -11.64 7.12 -0.68
N HIS A 99 -10.70 6.16 -0.73
CA HIS A 99 -11.00 4.77 -1.03
C HIS A 99 -11.87 4.13 0.05
N LEU A 100 -11.52 4.34 1.33
CA LEU A 100 -12.26 3.79 2.46
C LEU A 100 -13.63 4.46 2.60
N GLU A 101 -13.74 5.78 2.40
CA GLU A 101 -15.01 6.50 2.38
C GLU A 101 -15.96 5.94 1.32
N ARG A 102 -15.46 5.72 0.10
CA ARG A 102 -16.25 5.11 -0.97
C ARG A 102 -16.70 3.70 -0.61
N LYS A 103 -15.83 2.88 -0.02
CA LYS A 103 -16.17 1.52 0.43
C LYS A 103 -17.19 1.52 1.56
N ALA A 104 -17.08 2.45 2.50
CA ALA A 104 -18.03 2.65 3.59
C ALA A 104 -19.41 3.02 3.04
N TRP A 105 -19.45 3.97 2.10
CA TRP A 105 -20.68 4.47 1.50
C TRP A 105 -21.44 3.40 0.71
N VAL A 106 -20.73 2.62 -0.12
CA VAL A 106 -21.39 1.55 -0.90
C VAL A 106 -21.79 0.38 0.01
N ALA A 107 -21.16 0.23 1.19
CA ALA A 107 -21.30 -0.93 2.09
C ALA A 107 -21.14 -2.30 1.41
N ASN A 108 -20.58 -2.32 0.20
CA ASN A 108 -20.36 -3.49 -0.62
C ASN A 108 -18.87 -3.78 -0.75
N PHE A 109 -18.47 -4.91 -0.16
CA PHE A 109 -17.11 -5.45 -0.21
C PHE A 109 -16.97 -6.55 -1.26
N GLU A 110 -18.01 -6.84 -2.03
CA GLU A 110 -17.93 -7.76 -3.15
C GLU A 110 -17.01 -7.20 -4.25
N ARG A 111 -16.55 -8.11 -5.11
CA ARG A 111 -15.77 -7.76 -6.30
C ARG A 111 -16.56 -6.73 -7.14
N PRO A 112 -16.00 -5.55 -7.43
CA PRO A 112 -16.71 -4.54 -8.21
C PRO A 112 -17.12 -5.08 -9.58
N ARG A 113 -18.37 -4.81 -9.98
CA ARG A 113 -18.80 -5.07 -11.36
C ARG A 113 -18.14 -4.04 -12.27
N MET A 114 -17.41 -4.52 -13.27
CA MET A 114 -16.70 -3.66 -14.22
C MET A 114 -17.71 -2.96 -15.14
N ASN A 115 -17.52 -1.66 -15.34
CA ASN A 115 -18.29 -0.84 -16.28
C ASN A 115 -17.35 0.08 -17.07
N ALA A 116 -17.87 0.83 -18.05
CA ALA A 116 -17.04 1.72 -18.88
C ALA A 116 -16.19 2.71 -18.04
N ASN A 117 -16.74 3.26 -16.96
CA ASN A 117 -16.02 4.18 -16.06
C ASN A 117 -14.91 3.49 -15.26
N SER A 118 -14.94 2.16 -15.14
CA SER A 118 -13.89 1.37 -14.47
C SER A 118 -12.62 1.27 -15.31
N LEU A 119 -12.68 1.61 -16.61
CA LEU A 119 -11.52 1.65 -17.51
C LEU A 119 -10.68 2.93 -17.31
N LEU A 120 -11.24 3.94 -16.64
CA LEU A 120 -10.58 5.21 -16.40
C LEU A 120 -9.80 5.19 -15.08
N ALA A 121 -8.77 6.03 -15.00
CA ALA A 121 -8.02 6.23 -13.77
C ALA A 121 -8.95 6.71 -12.65
N SER A 122 -9.01 5.94 -11.56
CA SER A 122 -9.87 6.27 -10.43
C SER A 122 -9.12 7.13 -9.41
N PRO A 123 -9.72 8.21 -8.88
CA PRO A 123 -9.13 8.98 -7.79
C PRO A 123 -9.02 8.18 -6.48
N THR A 124 -9.64 6.99 -6.40
CA THR A 124 -9.54 6.06 -5.26
C THR A 124 -8.61 4.87 -5.53
N GLY A 125 -7.87 4.87 -6.64
CA GLY A 125 -6.94 3.77 -6.93
C GLY A 125 -5.69 3.85 -6.05
N LEU A 126 -5.19 2.67 -5.64
CA LEU A 126 -4.07 2.55 -4.70
C LEU A 126 -2.90 1.73 -5.27
N SER A 127 -3.05 1.12 -6.45
CA SER A 127 -2.08 0.14 -6.97
C SER A 127 -0.68 0.69 -7.22
N PRO A 128 -0.46 1.90 -7.76
CA PRO A 128 0.90 2.43 -7.94
C PRO A 128 1.58 2.68 -6.58
N TYR A 129 0.83 3.17 -5.59
CA TYR A 129 1.34 3.49 -4.26
C TYR A 129 1.72 2.24 -3.46
N LEU A 130 0.95 1.15 -3.60
CA LEU A 130 1.34 -0.14 -3.02
C LEU A 130 2.62 -0.67 -3.69
N ARG A 131 2.77 -0.52 -5.01
CA ARG A 131 3.94 -0.97 -5.76
C ARG A 131 5.23 -0.23 -5.38
N PHE A 132 5.16 1.09 -5.18
CA PHE A 132 6.32 1.90 -4.78
C PHE A 132 6.52 1.98 -3.26
N GLY A 133 5.62 1.40 -2.46
CA GLY A 133 5.70 1.45 -1.00
C GLY A 133 5.28 2.79 -0.39
N CYS A 134 4.75 3.72 -1.19
CA CYS A 134 4.14 4.97 -0.71
C CYS A 134 2.92 4.69 0.18
N LEU A 135 2.26 3.55 0.00
CA LEU A 135 1.23 3.04 0.90
C LEU A 135 1.66 1.70 1.49
N SER A 136 1.68 1.61 2.83
CA SER A 136 1.89 0.34 3.52
C SER A 136 0.73 -0.63 3.27
N CYS A 137 1.04 -1.82 2.75
CA CYS A 137 0.04 -2.86 2.52
C CYS A 137 -0.61 -3.33 3.84
N ARG A 138 0.14 -3.35 4.94
CA ARG A 138 -0.39 -3.67 6.28
C ARG A 138 -1.34 -2.59 6.75
N LEU A 139 -0.97 -1.31 6.63
CA LEU A 139 -1.86 -0.20 6.99
C LEU A 139 -3.19 -0.30 6.24
N PHE A 140 -3.13 -0.54 4.94
CA PHE A 140 -4.33 -0.73 4.12
C PHE A 140 -5.17 -1.92 4.60
N TYR A 141 -4.55 -3.09 4.82
CA TYR A 141 -5.23 -4.29 5.31
C TYR A 141 -5.97 -4.06 6.63
N PHE A 142 -5.32 -3.43 7.62
CA PHE A 142 -5.92 -3.17 8.92
C PHE A 142 -7.06 -2.15 8.83
N LYS A 143 -6.88 -1.04 8.11
CA LYS A 143 -7.94 -0.04 7.91
C LYS A 143 -9.16 -0.64 7.20
N LEU A 144 -8.94 -1.50 6.19
CA LEU A 144 -10.01 -2.19 5.47
C LEU A 144 -10.73 -3.21 6.37
N THR A 145 -9.97 -3.96 7.17
CA THR A 145 -10.51 -4.92 8.14
C THR A 145 -11.38 -4.23 9.20
N ASP A 146 -10.92 -3.10 9.75
CA ASP A 146 -11.67 -2.31 10.71
C ASP A 146 -12.95 -1.75 10.11
N LEU A 147 -12.86 -1.23 8.88
CA LEU A 147 -14.04 -0.77 8.16
C LEU A 147 -15.04 -1.90 7.91
N TYR A 148 -14.57 -3.07 7.48
CA TYR A 148 -15.41 -4.25 7.26
C TYR A 148 -16.15 -4.66 8.54
N LYS A 149 -15.42 -4.77 9.67
CA LYS A 149 -16.02 -5.11 10.97
C LYS A 149 -17.08 -4.08 11.39
N LYS A 150 -16.83 -2.78 11.20
CA LYS A 150 -17.80 -1.72 11.51
C LYS A 150 -19.06 -1.84 10.65
N VAL A 151 -18.93 -2.05 9.34
CA VAL A 151 -20.07 -2.12 8.41
C VAL A 151 -20.85 -3.44 8.52
N LYS A 152 -20.18 -4.56 8.77
CA LYS A 152 -20.77 -5.90 8.82
C LYS A 152 -21.02 -6.41 10.26
N LYS A 153 -21.23 -5.50 11.22
CA LYS A 153 -21.60 -5.82 12.62
C LYS A 153 -20.65 -6.83 13.29
N ASN A 154 -19.35 -6.55 13.25
CA ASN A 154 -18.27 -7.37 13.82
C ASN A 154 -18.10 -8.76 13.19
N SER A 155 -18.63 -8.99 11.99
CA SER A 155 -18.30 -10.18 11.20
C SER A 155 -16.82 -10.19 10.81
N SER A 156 -16.17 -11.35 10.86
CA SER A 156 -14.81 -11.51 10.37
C SER A 156 -14.75 -11.32 8.85
N PRO A 157 -13.75 -10.57 8.33
CA PRO A 157 -13.57 -10.45 6.88
C PRO A 157 -13.21 -11.81 6.26
N PRO A 158 -13.63 -12.07 5.00
CA PRO A 158 -13.09 -13.19 4.23
C PRO A 158 -11.57 -13.06 4.05
N LEU A 159 -10.88 -14.19 3.88
CA LEU A 159 -9.43 -14.23 3.61
C LEU A 159 -9.03 -13.54 2.28
N SER A 160 -9.98 -13.29 1.39
CA SER A 160 -9.80 -12.60 0.10
C SER A 160 -10.34 -11.17 0.10
N LEU A 161 -10.34 -10.50 1.26
CA LEU A 161 -10.87 -9.14 1.39
C LEU A 161 -10.28 -8.16 0.36
#